data_AF-A0A1B3MPK2-F1
#
_entry.id   AF-A0A1B3MPK2-F1
#
_cell.length_a   1.000
_cell.length_b   1.000
_cell.length_c   1.000
_cell.angle_alpha   90.00
_cell.angle_beta   90.00
_cell.angle_gamma   90.00
#
_symmetry.space_group_name_H-M   'P 1'
#
loop_
_entity.id
_entity.type
_entity.pdbx_description
1 polymer ?
#
loop_
_entity_poly.entity_id
_entity_poly.type
_entity_poly.pdbx_seq_one_letter_code
_entity_poly.pdbx_strand_id
1 'polypeptide(L)'
;MLKGKGDRNERVLKSVYRAAGWDLLDDRYLQVMGLLCAMPMTMANGLSKDLERMKRMRTLLTTTAANLAPLQGEYLGGSVPHLLLIGRRGQPFFWSPFENIAGNHNVAVFGKSGSGKSVALQELCGSLCGAGAKVVVIDDGRSFEHSAKLQGGAFVEFTMSSGFCLNPFSMIDQPQAAENEDYLLDCMAMLKAIINQMARHINVLDDTERGLIDGAVNQVWTSMAVAVQSTSLSRRSMPPEMGSPPTLGSRCDPSRPPALTAAFSRARCPLS
;
A
#
# COMPACT_ATOMS: atom_id res chain seq x y z
N MET A 1 35.37 41.12 -35.00
CA MET A 1 34.93 41.71 -33.71
C MET A 1 33.89 42.78 -33.98
N LEU A 2 32.60 42.48 -33.84
CA LEU A 2 31.54 43.49 -33.91
C LEU A 2 31.66 44.37 -32.66
N LYS A 3 32.00 45.66 -32.82
CA LYS A 3 31.92 46.65 -31.74
C LYS A 3 30.45 46.77 -31.32
N GLY A 4 30.11 46.18 -30.18
CA GLY A 4 28.75 46.24 -29.63
C GLY A 4 28.33 47.68 -29.36
N LYS A 5 27.04 48.00 -29.54
CA LYS A 5 26.47 49.32 -29.25
C LYS A 5 26.25 49.56 -27.73
N GLY A 6 26.81 48.70 -26.86
CA GLY A 6 26.59 48.69 -25.41
C GLY A 6 26.92 50.03 -24.75
N ASP A 7 28.16 50.52 -24.92
CA ASP A 7 28.64 51.75 -24.29
C ASP A 7 27.86 53.01 -24.71
N ARG A 8 27.29 52.99 -25.93
CA ARG A 8 26.42 54.08 -26.40
C ARG A 8 25.08 54.03 -25.69
N ASN A 9 24.46 52.84 -25.62
CA ASN A 9 23.17 52.65 -24.97
C ASN A 9 23.27 52.92 -23.46
N GLU A 10 24.35 52.51 -22.81
CA GLU A 10 24.62 52.77 -21.38
C GLU A 10 24.68 54.28 -21.08
N ARG A 11 25.42 55.05 -21.89
CA ARG A 11 25.51 56.52 -21.74
C ARG A 11 24.15 57.19 -21.92
N VAL A 12 23.36 56.75 -22.89
CA VAL A 12 22.00 57.25 -23.10
C VAL A 12 21.13 56.93 -21.89
N LEU A 13 21.17 55.69 -21.39
CA LEU A 13 20.39 55.27 -20.23
C LEU A 13 20.73 56.08 -18.98
N LYS A 14 22.04 56.24 -18.68
CA LYS A 14 22.51 57.08 -17.57
C LYS A 14 22.02 58.51 -17.68
N SER A 15 22.03 59.10 -18.89
CA SER A 15 21.55 60.46 -19.11
C SER A 15 20.05 60.63 -18.85
N VAL A 16 19.23 59.67 -19.28
CA VAL A 16 17.78 59.68 -19.10
C VAL A 16 17.40 59.59 -17.61
N TYR A 17 17.99 58.66 -16.88
CA TYR A 17 17.69 58.50 -15.46
C TYR A 17 18.27 59.63 -14.60
N ARG A 18 19.42 60.18 -14.98
CA ARG A 18 19.98 61.36 -14.31
C ARG A 18 19.07 62.58 -14.45
N ALA A 19 18.40 62.73 -15.60
CA ALA A 19 17.36 63.75 -15.77
C ALA A 19 16.14 63.52 -14.87
N ALA A 20 15.84 62.26 -14.51
CA ALA A 20 14.81 61.92 -13.53
C ALA A 20 15.26 62.02 -12.06
N GLY A 21 16.51 62.46 -11.80
CA GLY A 21 17.08 62.59 -10.46
C GLY A 21 17.74 61.31 -9.91
N TRP A 22 17.94 60.28 -10.74
CA TRP A 22 18.54 59.01 -10.35
C TRP A 22 19.95 58.89 -10.92
N ASP A 23 20.95 58.63 -10.07
CA ASP A 23 22.33 58.38 -10.52
C ASP A 23 22.56 56.86 -10.67
N LEU A 24 22.84 56.40 -11.89
CA LEU A 24 23.15 55.00 -12.15
C LEU A 24 24.65 54.76 -12.19
N LEU A 25 25.06 53.73 -11.46
CA LEU A 25 26.40 53.18 -11.48
C LEU A 25 26.44 51.96 -12.40
N ASP A 26 27.56 51.79 -13.10
CA ASP A 26 27.82 50.58 -13.88
C ASP A 26 28.39 49.50 -12.95
N ASP A 27 27.85 48.29 -13.04
CA ASP A 27 28.29 47.14 -12.26
C ASP A 27 28.51 45.95 -13.20
N ARG A 28 29.78 45.54 -13.31
CA ARG A 28 30.27 44.55 -14.28
C ARG A 28 30.69 43.26 -13.57
N TYR A 29 30.69 42.16 -14.32
CA TYR A 29 31.17 40.84 -13.87
C TYR A 29 30.30 40.14 -12.81
N LEU A 30 29.02 40.49 -12.74
CA LEU A 30 28.07 39.89 -11.78
C LEU A 30 27.56 38.51 -12.20
N GLN A 31 27.80 38.06 -13.43
CA GLN A 31 27.16 36.85 -13.97
C GLN A 31 27.61 35.59 -13.23
N VAL A 32 28.93 35.45 -13.02
CA VAL A 32 29.50 34.30 -12.28
C VAL A 32 29.06 34.33 -10.83
N MET A 33 29.07 35.51 -10.22
CA MET A 33 28.62 35.69 -8.84
C MET A 33 27.14 35.31 -8.68
N GLY A 34 26.27 35.81 -9.56
CA GLY A 34 24.84 35.48 -9.55
C GLY A 34 24.59 33.99 -9.79
N LEU A 35 25.37 33.35 -10.67
CA LEU A 35 25.33 31.90 -10.87
C LEU A 35 25.71 31.14 -9.61
N LEU A 36 26.82 31.53 -8.96
CA LEU A 36 27.25 30.91 -7.70
C LEU A 36 26.19 31.08 -6.62
N CYS A 37 25.59 32.27 -6.49
CA CYS A 37 24.49 32.50 -5.53
C CYS A 37 23.26 31.60 -5.75
N ALA A 38 23.02 31.14 -6.97
CA ALA A 38 21.87 30.28 -7.30
C ALA A 38 22.16 28.78 -7.07
N MET A 39 23.42 28.39 -6.90
CA MET A 39 23.81 27.00 -6.67
C MET A 39 23.66 26.62 -5.19
N PRO A 40 23.27 25.38 -4.88
CA PRO A 40 23.14 24.94 -3.49
C PRO A 40 24.50 24.95 -2.78
N MET A 41 24.51 25.35 -1.51
CA MET A 41 25.68 25.31 -0.61
C MET A 41 26.90 26.17 -1.02
N THR A 42 26.76 27.13 -1.92
CA THR A 42 27.88 28.00 -2.38
C THR A 42 28.13 29.24 -1.54
N MET A 43 27.23 29.55 -0.61
CA MET A 43 27.34 30.71 0.29
C MET A 43 28.43 30.56 1.36
N ALA A 44 29.04 29.38 1.45
CA ALA A 44 30.21 29.09 2.28
C ALA A 44 31.50 29.73 1.70
N ASN A 45 32.58 29.77 2.49
CA ASN A 45 33.92 30.22 2.07
C ASN A 45 34.09 31.72 1.70
N GLY A 46 33.21 32.60 2.16
CA GLY A 46 33.41 34.06 2.09
C GLY A 46 32.53 34.80 1.07
N LEU A 47 31.86 34.08 0.15
CA LEU A 47 30.91 34.70 -0.79
C LEU A 47 29.80 35.48 -0.08
N SER A 48 29.33 34.99 1.07
CA SER A 48 28.37 35.68 1.93
C SER A 48 28.90 37.02 2.46
N LYS A 49 30.17 37.08 2.90
CA LYS A 49 30.82 38.33 3.35
C LYS A 49 31.04 39.30 2.20
N ASP A 50 31.35 38.78 1.01
CA ASP A 50 31.52 39.61 -0.19
C ASP A 50 30.18 40.21 -0.63
N LEU A 51 29.10 39.42 -0.60
CA LEU A 51 27.72 39.89 -0.82
C LEU A 51 27.29 40.97 0.18
N GLU A 52 27.67 40.81 1.46
CA GLU A 52 27.41 41.81 2.50
C GLU A 52 28.17 43.11 2.24
N ARG A 53 29.48 43.04 1.92
CA ARG A 53 30.31 44.21 1.56
C ARG A 53 29.78 44.94 0.32
N MET A 54 29.28 44.20 -0.66
CA MET A 54 28.65 44.74 -1.86
C MET A 54 27.22 45.25 -1.64
N LYS A 55 26.68 45.19 -0.41
CA LYS A 55 25.31 45.60 -0.06
C LYS A 55 24.23 44.84 -0.84
N ARG A 56 24.50 43.57 -1.16
CA ARG A 56 23.59 42.66 -1.89
C ARG A 56 22.85 41.69 -0.95
N MET A 57 22.96 41.92 0.36
CA MET A 57 22.18 41.27 1.40
C MET A 57 21.19 42.26 2.00
N ARG A 58 20.00 41.77 2.32
CA ARG A 58 18.95 42.55 2.99
C ARG A 58 18.42 41.75 4.17
N THR A 59 18.31 42.41 5.31
CA THR A 59 17.60 41.86 6.48
C THR A 59 16.10 41.89 6.21
N LEU A 60 15.46 40.74 6.41
CA LEU A 60 14.02 40.53 6.24
C LEU A 60 13.47 39.86 7.50
N LEU A 61 12.18 40.09 7.78
CA LEU A 61 11.46 39.23 8.71
C LEU A 61 11.39 37.82 8.11
N THR A 62 11.45 36.80 8.97
CA THR A 62 11.41 35.39 8.58
C THR A 62 10.19 35.06 7.73
N THR A 63 9.04 35.65 8.03
CA THR A 63 7.80 35.51 7.24
C THR A 63 7.93 36.12 5.84
N THR A 64 8.55 37.29 5.71
CA THR A 64 8.79 37.93 4.42
C THR A 64 9.80 37.13 3.59
N ALA A 65 10.86 36.61 4.22
CA ALA A 65 11.83 35.75 3.55
C ALA A 65 11.17 34.45 3.05
N ALA A 66 10.32 33.81 3.86
CA ALA A 66 9.56 32.63 3.46
C ALA A 66 8.63 32.90 2.27
N ASN A 67 7.94 34.05 2.27
CA ASN A 67 7.01 34.42 1.19
C ASN A 67 7.71 34.83 -0.12
N LEU A 68 8.96 35.32 -0.05
CA LEU A 68 9.77 35.68 -1.22
C LEU A 68 10.59 34.50 -1.75
N ALA A 69 10.78 33.45 -0.95
CA ALA A 69 11.52 32.28 -1.37
C ALA A 69 10.79 31.61 -2.55
N PRO A 70 11.49 31.25 -3.63
CA PRO A 70 10.90 30.55 -4.78
C PRO A 70 10.68 29.06 -4.46
N LEU A 71 10.24 28.75 -3.24
CA LEU A 71 10.02 27.42 -2.72
C LEU A 71 8.50 27.19 -2.70
N GLN A 72 8.03 26.34 -3.60
CA GLN A 72 6.64 25.90 -3.61
C GLN A 72 6.61 24.38 -3.39
N GLY A 73 6.03 23.98 -2.26
CA GLY A 73 5.86 22.58 -1.89
C GLY A 73 4.60 21.95 -2.49
N GLU A 74 4.59 20.62 -2.51
CA GLU A 74 3.46 19.75 -2.78
C GLU A 74 2.86 19.23 -1.46
N TYR A 75 1.81 18.41 -1.58
CA TYR A 75 1.23 17.70 -0.44
C TYR A 75 2.30 16.88 0.28
N LEU A 76 2.42 17.07 1.60
CA LEU A 76 3.40 16.37 2.44
C LEU A 76 2.99 14.95 2.81
N GLY A 77 1.78 14.53 2.43
CA GLY A 77 1.28 13.22 2.76
C GLY A 77 0.85 13.13 4.22
N GLY A 78 0.89 11.89 4.68
CA GLY A 78 0.61 11.52 6.05
C GLY A 78 1.87 11.33 6.90
N SER A 79 1.63 11.11 8.19
CA SER A 79 2.63 10.82 9.22
C SER A 79 3.01 9.34 9.29
N VAL A 80 2.17 8.44 8.76
CA VAL A 80 2.39 6.99 8.82
C VAL A 80 3.19 6.52 7.59
N PRO A 81 4.44 6.04 7.75
CA PRO A 81 5.33 5.78 6.63
C PRO A 81 5.12 4.38 6.01
N HIS A 82 3.93 4.08 5.51
CA HIS A 82 3.62 2.78 4.86
C HIS A 82 3.89 2.74 3.36
N LEU A 83 3.78 3.87 2.65
CA LEU A 83 4.11 3.91 1.23
C LEU A 83 4.77 5.23 0.93
N LEU A 84 6.05 5.18 0.52
CA LEU A 84 6.77 6.35 0.06
C LEU A 84 6.41 6.62 -1.41
N LEU A 85 5.91 7.82 -1.67
CA LEU A 85 5.60 8.30 -3.00
C LEU A 85 6.36 9.60 -3.26
N ILE A 86 6.53 9.92 -4.54
CA ILE A 86 7.19 11.15 -4.98
C ILE A 86 6.20 11.94 -5.82
N GLY A 87 5.95 13.18 -5.42
CA GLY A 87 5.10 14.09 -6.17
C GLY A 87 5.77 14.56 -7.47
N ARG A 88 5.03 15.28 -8.31
CA ARG A 88 5.51 15.64 -9.66
C ARG A 88 6.70 16.60 -9.64
N ARG A 89 6.91 17.30 -8.53
CA ARG A 89 8.05 18.22 -8.32
C ARG A 89 9.21 17.56 -7.58
N GLY A 90 9.16 16.25 -7.36
CA GLY A 90 10.19 15.51 -6.63
C GLY A 90 10.03 15.57 -5.11
N GLN A 91 8.90 16.07 -4.59
CA GLN A 91 8.68 16.11 -3.15
C GLN A 91 8.26 14.73 -2.64
N PRO A 92 9.02 14.10 -1.72
CA PRO A 92 8.61 12.85 -1.11
C PRO A 92 7.43 13.07 -0.16
N PHE A 93 6.50 12.13 -0.16
CA PHE A 93 5.39 12.10 0.78
C PHE A 93 5.02 10.66 1.13
N PHE A 94 4.46 10.46 2.31
CA PHE A 94 3.97 9.15 2.74
C PHE A 94 2.47 9.04 2.56
N TRP A 95 2.02 7.82 2.27
CA TRP A 95 0.61 7.48 2.23
C TRP A 95 0.35 6.17 2.98
N SER A 96 -0.75 6.12 3.73
CA SER A 96 -1.18 4.96 4.49
C SER A 96 -2.70 4.83 4.46
N PRO A 97 -3.24 3.62 4.22
CA PRO A 97 -4.68 3.37 4.33
C PRO A 97 -5.20 3.51 5.77
N PHE A 98 -4.32 3.33 6.76
CA PHE A 98 -4.66 3.35 8.19
C PHE A 98 -4.67 4.74 8.80
N GLU A 99 -4.39 5.79 8.02
CA GLU A 99 -4.38 7.17 8.50
C GLU A 99 -5.75 7.84 8.44
N ASN A 100 -6.77 7.16 7.91
CA ASN A 100 -8.11 7.71 7.85
C ASN A 100 -8.77 7.77 9.24
N ILE A 101 -8.96 8.99 9.76
CA ILE A 101 -9.62 9.26 11.05
C ILE A 101 -11.13 8.93 11.00
N ALA A 102 -11.74 8.91 9.81
CA ALA A 102 -13.17 8.63 9.64
C ALA A 102 -13.55 7.14 9.77
N GLY A 103 -12.59 6.24 10.04
CA GLY A 103 -12.86 4.85 10.44
C GLY A 103 -12.96 3.82 9.31
N ASN A 104 -12.79 4.21 8.04
CA ASN A 104 -12.74 3.27 6.92
C ASN A 104 -11.34 3.21 6.29
N HIS A 105 -10.73 2.03 6.28
CA HIS A 105 -9.38 1.80 5.77
C HIS A 105 -9.35 1.03 4.45
N ASN A 106 -10.52 0.81 3.84
CA ASN A 106 -10.62 0.10 2.58
C ASN A 106 -10.06 0.94 1.43
N VAL A 107 -9.24 0.31 0.59
CA VAL A 107 -8.63 0.96 -0.59
C VAL A 107 -8.91 0.13 -1.83
N ALA A 108 -9.36 0.82 -2.88
CA ALA A 108 -9.53 0.25 -4.20
C ALA A 108 -8.43 0.77 -5.14
N VAL A 109 -7.71 -0.15 -5.79
CA VAL A 109 -6.64 0.18 -6.74
C VAL A 109 -7.06 -0.22 -8.15
N PHE A 110 -7.14 0.77 -9.05
CA PHE A 110 -7.56 0.58 -10.44
C PHE A 110 -6.39 0.76 -11.40
N GLY A 111 -6.34 -0.07 -12.44
CA GLY A 111 -5.31 0.03 -13.46
C GLY A 111 -5.43 -1.06 -14.51
N LYS A 112 -5.08 -0.72 -15.76
CA LYS A 112 -4.99 -1.68 -16.87
C LYS A 112 -3.93 -2.75 -16.57
N SER A 113 -4.06 -3.93 -17.19
CA SER A 113 -2.97 -4.92 -17.17
C SER A 113 -1.66 -4.27 -17.62
N GLY A 114 -0.59 -4.48 -16.85
CA GLY A 114 0.73 -3.87 -17.09
C GLY A 114 0.92 -2.44 -16.54
N SER A 115 -0.07 -1.81 -15.90
CA SER A 115 0.05 -0.44 -15.38
C SER A 115 0.85 -0.31 -14.07
N GLY A 116 1.41 -1.41 -13.57
CA GLY A 116 2.12 -1.43 -12.28
C GLY A 116 1.25 -1.66 -11.04
N LYS A 117 -0.03 -2.05 -11.18
CA LYS A 117 -0.91 -2.36 -10.02
C LYS A 117 -0.28 -3.35 -9.05
N SER A 118 0.20 -4.50 -9.56
CA SER A 118 0.80 -5.54 -8.71
C SER A 118 2.09 -5.07 -8.04
N VAL A 119 2.90 -4.24 -8.73
CA VAL A 119 4.14 -3.68 -8.17
C VAL A 119 3.82 -2.74 -7.00
N ALA A 120 2.87 -1.82 -7.17
CA ALA A 120 2.44 -0.91 -6.11
C ALA A 120 1.86 -1.66 -4.90
N LEU A 121 1.04 -2.70 -5.14
CA LEU A 121 0.48 -3.52 -4.07
C LEU A 121 1.56 -4.35 -3.35
N GLN A 122 2.57 -4.85 -4.07
CA GLN A 122 3.69 -5.57 -3.45
C GLN A 122 4.52 -4.68 -2.54
N GLU A 123 4.80 -3.44 -2.97
CA GLU A 123 5.50 -2.46 -2.15
C GLU A 123 4.72 -2.15 -0.87
N LEU A 124 3.41 -1.89 -1.00
CA LEU A 124 2.55 -1.66 0.15
C LEU A 124 2.51 -2.88 1.09
N CYS A 125 2.35 -4.08 0.55
CA CYS A 125 2.33 -5.32 1.36
C CYS A 125 3.67 -5.52 2.09
N GLY A 126 4.80 -5.28 1.41
CA GLY A 126 6.13 -5.38 1.99
C GLY A 126 6.33 -4.37 3.12
N SER A 127 5.93 -3.11 2.92
CA SER A 127 6.00 -2.10 3.98
C SER A 127 5.09 -2.43 5.16
N LEU A 128 3.90 -2.97 4.91
CA LEU A 128 2.99 -3.39 5.99
C LEU A 128 3.56 -4.56 6.78
N CYS A 129 4.14 -5.56 6.12
CA CYS A 129 4.84 -6.66 6.80
C CYS A 129 6.02 -6.12 7.62
N GLY A 130 6.82 -5.20 7.05
CA GLY A 130 7.91 -4.52 7.75
C GLY A 130 7.44 -3.69 8.96
N ALA A 131 6.23 -3.13 8.91
CA ALA A 131 5.61 -2.40 10.00
C ALA A 131 5.00 -3.30 11.10
N GLY A 132 5.06 -4.63 10.95
CA GLY A 132 4.51 -5.54 11.94
C GLY A 132 3.15 -6.15 11.57
N ALA A 133 2.57 -5.81 10.41
CA ALA A 133 1.22 -6.21 10.06
C ALA A 133 1.16 -7.63 9.49
N LYS A 134 0.06 -8.33 9.76
CA LYS A 134 -0.28 -9.60 9.10
C LYS A 134 -0.93 -9.30 7.76
N VAL A 135 -0.32 -9.75 6.67
CA VAL A 135 -0.81 -9.52 5.32
C VAL A 135 -1.17 -10.85 4.67
N VAL A 136 -2.42 -10.94 4.22
CA VAL A 136 -2.94 -12.07 3.43
C VAL A 136 -3.28 -11.56 2.04
N VAL A 137 -2.70 -12.18 1.02
CA VAL A 137 -2.95 -11.81 -0.38
C VAL A 137 -3.64 -12.96 -1.09
N ILE A 138 -4.74 -12.65 -1.77
CA ILE A 138 -5.42 -13.57 -2.68
C ILE A 138 -5.11 -13.14 -4.12
N ASP A 139 -4.41 -13.99 -4.86
CA ASP A 139 -3.98 -13.71 -6.23
C ASP A 139 -4.34 -14.88 -7.17
N ASP A 140 -4.44 -14.61 -8.48
CA ASP A 140 -4.67 -15.59 -9.56
C ASP A 140 -3.52 -15.58 -10.60
N GLY A 141 -2.57 -14.63 -10.48
CA GLY A 141 -1.45 -14.45 -11.44
C GLY A 141 -0.04 -14.79 -10.96
N ARG A 142 0.13 -15.40 -9.77
CA ARG A 142 1.43 -15.70 -9.14
C ARG A 142 2.36 -14.48 -8.99
N SER A 143 1.78 -13.27 -8.98
CA SER A 143 2.53 -12.02 -8.87
C SER A 143 3.24 -11.91 -7.51
N PHE A 144 2.62 -12.42 -6.45
CA PHE A 144 3.11 -12.29 -5.07
C PHE A 144 3.94 -13.48 -4.59
N GLU A 145 4.11 -14.54 -5.37
CA GLU A 145 4.80 -15.76 -4.92
C GLU A 145 6.24 -15.49 -4.47
N HIS A 146 7.02 -14.82 -5.31
CA HIS A 146 8.41 -14.50 -4.99
C HIS A 146 8.50 -13.53 -3.81
N SER A 147 7.58 -12.56 -3.73
CA SER A 147 7.54 -11.59 -2.63
C SER A 147 7.22 -12.26 -1.28
N ALA A 148 6.26 -13.20 -1.26
CA ALA A 148 5.92 -13.97 -0.07
C ALA A 148 7.10 -14.83 0.41
N LYS A 149 7.77 -15.54 -0.52
CA LYS A 149 8.96 -16.34 -0.19
C LYS A 149 10.12 -15.48 0.32
N LEU A 150 10.36 -14.33 -0.31
CA LEU A 150 11.43 -13.40 0.08
C LEU A 150 11.22 -12.86 1.50
N GLN A 151 9.97 -12.62 1.89
CA GLN A 151 9.60 -12.14 3.22
C GLN A 151 9.48 -13.28 4.26
N GLY A 152 9.86 -14.52 3.91
CA GLY A 152 9.79 -15.68 4.80
C GLY A 152 8.38 -16.17 5.10
N GLY A 153 7.40 -15.77 4.29
CA GLY A 153 6.00 -16.15 4.44
C GLY A 153 5.62 -17.44 3.72
N ALA A 154 4.34 -17.80 3.80
CA ALA A 154 3.81 -18.99 3.18
C ALA A 154 3.19 -18.68 1.81
N PHE A 155 3.49 -19.53 0.84
CA PHE A 155 2.79 -19.57 -0.44
C PHE A 155 1.93 -20.83 -0.47
N VAL A 156 0.60 -20.66 -0.52
CA VAL A 156 -0.36 -21.76 -0.52
C VAL A 156 -1.01 -21.85 -1.89
N GLU A 157 -0.70 -22.93 -2.60
CA GLU A 157 -1.28 -23.24 -3.91
C GLU A 157 -2.39 -24.29 -3.77
N PHE A 158 -3.56 -23.98 -4.33
CA PHE A 158 -4.71 -24.87 -4.36
C PHE A 158 -4.68 -25.65 -5.67
N THR A 159 -3.91 -26.73 -5.71
CA THR A 159 -3.92 -27.70 -6.81
C THR A 159 -4.55 -29.00 -6.34
N MET A 160 -5.07 -29.81 -7.28
CA MET A 160 -5.57 -31.15 -6.95
C MET A 160 -4.49 -32.07 -6.38
N SER A 161 -3.21 -31.76 -6.60
CA SER A 161 -2.06 -32.52 -6.10
C SER A 161 -1.49 -32.00 -4.78
N SER A 162 -1.85 -30.79 -4.32
CA SER A 162 -1.25 -30.19 -3.11
C SER A 162 -1.79 -30.78 -1.80
N GLY A 163 -2.78 -31.68 -1.87
CA GLY A 163 -3.39 -32.33 -0.69
C GLY A 163 -4.07 -31.35 0.27
N PHE A 164 -4.18 -30.07 -0.11
CA PHE A 164 -4.76 -29.03 0.72
C PHE A 164 -6.28 -29.04 0.58
N CYS A 165 -6.97 -29.40 1.67
CA CYS A 165 -8.42 -29.41 1.75
C CYS A 165 -8.88 -28.31 2.70
N LEU A 166 -9.64 -27.33 2.17
CA LEU A 166 -10.32 -26.36 3.01
C LEU A 166 -11.73 -26.90 3.32
N ASN A 167 -11.98 -27.24 4.58
CA ASN A 167 -13.30 -27.64 5.02
C ASN A 167 -14.06 -26.42 5.60
N PRO A 168 -15.13 -25.93 4.96
CA PRO A 168 -15.87 -24.78 5.48
C PRO A 168 -16.55 -25.08 6.82
N PHE A 169 -16.87 -26.35 7.11
CA PHE A 169 -17.46 -26.75 8.40
C PHE A 169 -16.48 -26.62 9.57
N SER A 170 -15.17 -26.72 9.33
CA SER A 170 -14.16 -26.54 10.38
C SER A 170 -13.90 -25.07 10.75
N MET A 171 -14.53 -24.11 10.05
CA MET A 171 -14.41 -22.69 10.39
C MET A 171 -15.30 -22.29 11.57
N ILE A 172 -16.28 -23.13 11.93
CA ILE A 172 -17.24 -22.85 13.00
C ILE A 172 -16.69 -23.38 14.33
N ASP A 173 -16.53 -22.50 15.31
CA ASP A 173 -16.15 -22.90 16.66
C ASP A 173 -17.35 -23.52 17.38
N GLN A 174 -17.33 -24.85 17.56
CA GLN A 174 -18.45 -25.61 18.12
C GLN A 174 -18.84 -25.18 19.54
N PRO A 175 -17.90 -25.01 20.50
CA PRO A 175 -18.23 -24.48 21.82
C PRO A 175 -18.93 -23.12 21.76
N GLN A 176 -18.42 -22.19 20.95
CA GLN A 176 -19.02 -20.85 20.82
C GLN A 176 -20.41 -20.91 20.16
N ALA A 177 -20.59 -21.78 19.17
CA ALA A 177 -21.86 -22.05 18.51
C ALA A 177 -22.91 -22.67 19.44
N ALA A 178 -22.51 -23.42 20.47
CA ALA A 178 -23.43 -23.99 21.45
C ALA A 178 -23.94 -22.95 22.46
N GLU A 179 -23.13 -21.93 22.75
CA GLU A 179 -23.44 -20.89 23.74
C GLU A 179 -24.11 -19.66 23.12
N ASN A 180 -23.85 -19.38 21.84
CA ASN A 180 -24.34 -18.19 21.15
C ASN A 180 -25.07 -18.54 19.85
N GLU A 181 -26.41 -18.46 19.90
CA GLU A 181 -27.29 -18.75 18.77
C GLU A 181 -27.10 -17.79 17.58
N ASP A 182 -26.84 -16.50 17.84
CA ASP A 182 -26.60 -15.50 16.80
C ASP A 182 -25.30 -15.80 16.03
N TYR A 183 -24.23 -16.19 16.75
CA TYR A 183 -22.98 -16.62 16.13
C TYR A 183 -23.16 -17.84 15.23
N LEU A 184 -23.95 -18.82 15.69
CA LEU A 184 -24.26 -20.00 14.90
C LEU A 184 -25.06 -19.64 13.64
N LEU A 185 -26.04 -18.73 13.76
CA LEU A 185 -26.85 -18.28 12.63
C LEU A 185 -25.98 -17.62 11.54
N ASP A 186 -25.08 -16.72 11.96
CA ASP A 186 -24.14 -16.04 11.06
C ASP A 186 -23.17 -17.01 10.37
N CYS A 187 -22.60 -17.95 11.15
CA CYS A 187 -21.72 -18.98 10.62
C CYS A 187 -22.44 -19.90 9.63
N MET A 188 -23.68 -20.29 9.92
CA MET A 188 -24.49 -21.12 9.02
C MET A 188 -24.88 -20.35 7.76
N ALA A 189 -25.17 -19.05 7.84
CA ALA A 189 -25.43 -18.21 6.68
C ALA A 189 -24.18 -18.12 5.78
N MET A 190 -23.00 -17.90 6.37
CA MET A 190 -21.72 -17.88 5.66
C MET A 190 -21.44 -19.23 4.98
N LEU A 191 -21.62 -20.33 5.71
CA LEU A 191 -21.34 -21.67 5.21
C LEU A 191 -22.27 -22.05 4.05
N LYS A 192 -23.56 -21.72 4.16
CA LYS A 192 -24.53 -21.85 3.05
C LYS A 192 -24.12 -21.02 1.85
N ALA A 193 -23.70 -19.77 2.04
CA ALA A 193 -23.26 -18.92 0.94
C ALA A 193 -22.04 -19.52 0.20
N ILE A 194 -21.06 -20.04 0.95
CA ILE A 194 -19.88 -20.71 0.38
C ILE A 194 -20.30 -21.95 -0.43
N ILE A 195 -21.15 -22.82 0.14
CA ILE A 195 -21.59 -24.05 -0.52
C ILE A 195 -22.46 -23.76 -1.75
N ASN A 196 -23.33 -22.77 -1.68
CA ASN A 196 -24.11 -22.31 -2.83
C ASN A 196 -23.18 -21.84 -3.97
N GLN A 197 -22.18 -21.01 -3.65
CA GLN A 197 -21.20 -20.55 -4.66
C GLN A 197 -20.35 -21.69 -5.24
N MET A 198 -20.09 -22.75 -4.46
CA MET A 198 -19.39 -23.96 -4.93
C MET A 198 -20.29 -24.84 -5.81
N ALA A 199 -21.58 -24.98 -5.46
CA ALA A 199 -22.54 -25.80 -6.18
C ALA A 199 -22.85 -25.22 -7.57
N ARG A 200 -22.99 -23.89 -7.67
CA ARG A 200 -23.03 -23.18 -8.96
C ARG A 200 -22.12 -21.96 -8.92
N HIS A 201 -20.96 -22.11 -9.57
CA HIS A 201 -19.97 -21.03 -9.70
C HIS A 201 -20.34 -19.98 -10.79
N ILE A 202 -21.08 -20.38 -11.82
CA ILE A 202 -21.37 -19.54 -13.01
C ILE A 202 -22.78 -18.93 -12.98
N ASN A 203 -23.77 -19.74 -12.63
CA ASN A 203 -25.18 -19.36 -12.75
C ASN A 203 -25.78 -19.14 -11.36
N VAL A 204 -26.73 -18.20 -11.24
CA VAL A 204 -27.51 -18.01 -10.02
C VAL A 204 -28.37 -19.26 -9.79
N LEU A 205 -28.41 -19.74 -8.55
CA LEU A 205 -29.26 -20.85 -8.13
C LEU A 205 -30.73 -20.42 -8.16
N ASP A 206 -31.62 -21.33 -8.55
CA ASP A 206 -33.05 -21.14 -8.32
C ASP A 206 -33.38 -21.21 -6.82
N ASP A 207 -34.46 -20.58 -6.39
CA ASP A 207 -34.90 -20.58 -4.98
C ASP A 207 -35.13 -22.01 -4.47
N THR A 208 -35.59 -22.91 -5.35
CA THR A 208 -35.75 -24.34 -5.06
C THR A 208 -34.40 -25.02 -4.84
N GLU A 209 -33.42 -24.81 -5.72
CA GLU A 209 -32.08 -25.41 -5.62
C GLU A 209 -31.37 -24.91 -4.35
N ARG A 210 -31.47 -23.61 -4.06
CA ARG A 210 -30.91 -23.00 -2.85
C ARG A 210 -31.55 -23.57 -1.59
N GLY A 211 -32.88 -23.72 -1.56
CA GLY A 211 -33.58 -24.31 -0.42
C GLY A 211 -33.18 -25.76 -0.16
N LEU A 212 -32.95 -26.55 -1.21
CA LEU A 212 -32.46 -27.93 -1.09
C LEU A 212 -31.03 -27.98 -0.54
N ILE A 213 -30.13 -27.12 -1.02
CA ILE A 213 -28.74 -27.05 -0.52
C ILE A 213 -28.74 -26.60 0.95
N ASP A 214 -29.48 -25.55 1.29
CA ASP A 214 -29.55 -25.03 2.65
C ASP A 214 -30.11 -26.09 3.62
N GLY A 215 -31.09 -26.87 3.18
CA GLY A 215 -31.64 -28.01 3.92
C GLY A 215 -30.60 -29.13 4.13
N ALA A 216 -29.87 -29.51 3.08
CA ALA A 216 -28.82 -30.52 3.15
C ALA A 216 -27.68 -30.09 4.09
N VAL A 217 -27.26 -28.83 4.03
CA VAL A 217 -26.23 -28.25 4.90
C VAL A 217 -26.65 -28.33 6.37
N ASN A 218 -27.88 -27.92 6.68
CA ASN A 218 -28.43 -28.03 8.04
C ASN A 218 -28.45 -29.49 8.52
N GLN A 219 -28.84 -30.42 7.66
CA GLN A 219 -28.89 -31.84 8.01
C GLN A 219 -27.51 -32.41 8.33
N VAL A 220 -26.50 -32.09 7.51
CA VAL A 220 -25.11 -32.50 7.73
C VAL A 220 -24.58 -31.92 9.04
N TRP A 221 -24.81 -30.63 9.29
CA TRP A 221 -24.39 -29.97 10.53
C TRP A 221 -24.98 -30.66 11.78
N THR A 222 -26.29 -30.88 11.80
CA THR A 222 -26.97 -31.55 12.91
C THR A 222 -26.47 -32.98 13.11
N SER A 223 -26.25 -33.74 12.03
CA SER A 223 -25.75 -35.11 12.12
C SER A 223 -24.34 -35.19 12.73
N MET A 224 -23.49 -34.21 12.42
CA MET A 224 -22.13 -34.11 12.95
C MET A 224 -22.11 -33.58 14.39
N ALA A 225 -23.00 -32.65 14.75
CA ALA A 225 -23.16 -32.17 16.12
C ALA A 225 -23.58 -33.29 17.09
N VAL A 226 -24.46 -34.19 16.65
CA VAL A 226 -24.90 -35.37 17.42
C VAL A 226 -23.77 -36.40 17.58
N ALA A 227 -22.90 -36.55 16.57
CA ALA A 227 -21.74 -37.44 16.65
C ALA A 227 -20.71 -36.98 17.70
N VAL A 228 -20.57 -35.67 17.93
CA VAL A 228 -19.64 -35.11 18.93
C VAL A 228 -20.17 -35.28 20.36
N GLN A 229 -21.48 -35.19 20.58
CA GLN A 229 -22.07 -35.42 21.92
C GLN A 229 -22.07 -36.90 22.34
N SER A 230 -22.06 -37.84 21.37
CA SER A 230 -22.04 -39.29 21.65
C SER A 230 -20.63 -39.89 21.73
N THR A 231 -19.57 -39.13 21.42
CA THR A 231 -18.20 -39.65 21.30
C THR A 231 -17.23 -38.94 22.24
N SER A 232 -17.44 -39.06 23.56
CA SER A 232 -16.36 -38.84 24.55
C SER A 232 -15.41 -40.04 24.67
N LEU A 233 -15.70 -41.18 24.04
CA LEU A 233 -14.88 -42.40 24.08
C LEU A 233 -14.99 -43.19 22.77
N SER A 234 -14.24 -42.80 21.74
CA SER A 234 -13.47 -43.72 20.88
C SER A 234 -13.00 -43.00 19.62
N ARG A 235 -11.68 -42.98 19.44
CA ARG A 235 -11.03 -42.65 18.17
C ARG A 235 -11.58 -43.58 17.08
N ARG A 236 -12.51 -43.11 16.26
CA ARG A 236 -12.71 -43.66 14.92
C ARG A 236 -11.88 -42.82 13.95
N SER A 237 -10.82 -43.47 13.49
CA SER A 237 -9.91 -43.14 12.40
C SER A 237 -10.46 -42.14 11.38
N MET A 238 -9.98 -40.91 11.45
CA MET A 238 -9.66 -40.16 10.24
C MET A 238 -8.57 -40.95 9.47
N PRO A 239 -8.56 -40.91 8.13
CA PRO A 239 -7.45 -41.48 7.36
C PRO A 239 -6.11 -40.88 7.83
N PRO A 240 -5.00 -41.64 7.78
CA PRO A 240 -3.76 -41.27 8.42
C PRO A 240 -3.24 -39.94 7.87
N GLU A 241 -2.91 -39.00 8.77
CA GLU A 241 -2.11 -37.83 8.45
C GLU A 241 -0.77 -38.28 7.85
N MET A 242 -0.66 -38.26 6.52
CA MET A 242 0.65 -38.14 5.87
C MET A 242 1.02 -36.67 5.91
N GLY A 243 1.89 -36.33 6.86
CA GLY A 243 2.60 -35.05 6.96
C GLY A 243 1.66 -33.85 7.06
N SER A 244 1.37 -33.42 8.29
CA SER A 244 0.66 -32.18 8.61
C SER A 244 0.99 -31.04 7.61
N PRO A 245 0.08 -30.69 6.69
CA PRO A 245 0.24 -29.45 5.93
C PRO A 245 0.17 -28.28 6.91
N PRO A 246 0.89 -27.18 6.68
CA PRO A 246 0.87 -26.04 7.58
C PRO A 246 -0.57 -25.55 7.68
N THR A 247 -1.17 -25.75 8.85
CA THR A 247 -2.52 -25.27 9.13
C THR A 247 -2.48 -23.75 9.03
N LEU A 248 -3.41 -23.17 8.26
CA LEU A 248 -3.63 -21.72 8.17
C LEU A 248 -4.02 -21.10 9.54
N GLY A 249 -4.14 -21.94 10.58
CA GLY A 249 -4.33 -21.58 11.98
C GLY A 249 -3.36 -22.27 12.94
N SER A 250 -2.21 -22.81 12.50
CA SER A 250 -1.14 -23.14 13.44
C SER A 250 -0.77 -21.84 14.14
N ARG A 251 -0.86 -21.85 15.47
CA ARG A 251 -0.53 -20.72 16.34
C ARG A 251 0.66 -19.98 15.73
N CYS A 252 0.43 -18.73 15.29
CA CYS A 252 1.52 -17.82 14.99
C CYS A 252 2.42 -17.86 16.21
N ASP A 253 3.59 -18.46 16.07
CA ASP A 253 4.64 -18.36 17.06
C ASP A 253 4.87 -16.86 17.27
N PRO A 254 4.56 -16.30 18.46
CA PRO A 254 4.72 -14.87 18.70
C PRO A 254 6.19 -14.42 18.62
N SER A 255 7.14 -15.36 18.49
CA SER A 255 8.55 -15.08 18.25
C SER A 255 8.94 -14.96 16.76
N ARG A 256 8.06 -15.30 15.82
CA ARG A 256 8.31 -15.12 14.38
C ARG A 256 7.87 -13.73 13.90
N PRO A 257 8.72 -13.02 13.14
CA PRO A 257 8.33 -11.73 12.57
C PRO A 257 7.12 -11.89 11.63
N PRO A 258 6.25 -10.87 11.53
CA PRO A 258 5.10 -10.90 10.64
C PRO A 258 5.56 -11.05 9.19
N ALA A 259 4.96 -12.01 8.49
CA ALA A 259 5.34 -12.40 7.14
C ALA A 259 4.14 -12.40 6.20
N LEU A 260 4.40 -12.11 4.93
CA LEU A 260 3.40 -12.08 3.86
C LEU A 260 2.92 -13.49 3.52
N THR A 261 1.63 -13.79 3.73
CA THR A 261 1.04 -15.06 3.28
C THR A 261 0.24 -14.85 2.00
N ALA A 262 0.58 -15.59 0.95
CA ALA A 262 -0.13 -15.56 -0.33
C ALA A 262 -0.93 -16.86 -0.53
N ALA A 263 -2.22 -16.73 -0.80
CA ALA A 263 -3.14 -17.83 -1.07
C ALA A 263 -3.76 -17.66 -2.48
N PHE A 264 -3.93 -18.76 -3.21
CA PHE A 264 -4.53 -18.72 -4.56
C PHE A 264 -5.95 -19.29 -4.59
N SER A 265 -6.77 -18.85 -5.53
CA SER A 265 -8.06 -19.49 -5.82
C SER A 265 -8.25 -19.60 -7.33
N ARG A 266 -7.68 -20.66 -7.93
CA ARG A 266 -8.20 -21.38 -9.10
C ARG A 266 -7.21 -22.44 -9.60
N ALA A 267 -7.62 -23.71 -9.52
CA ALA A 267 -7.20 -24.67 -10.55
C ALA A 267 -8.03 -24.36 -11.80
N ARG A 268 -7.38 -23.97 -12.90
CA ARG A 268 -8.06 -23.94 -14.20
C ARG A 268 -8.42 -25.38 -14.55
N CYS A 269 -9.71 -25.69 -14.62
CA CYS A 269 -10.17 -26.89 -15.29
C CYS A 269 -9.83 -26.74 -16.78
N PRO A 270 -9.02 -27.63 -17.39
CA PRO A 270 -8.85 -27.63 -18.83
C PRO A 270 -10.16 -28.15 -19.43
N LEU A 271 -11.00 -27.23 -19.89
CA LEU A 271 -12.11 -27.58 -20.77
C LEU A 271 -11.51 -27.93 -22.13
N SER A 272 -11.36 -29.23 -22.38
CA SER A 272 -11.40 -29.87 -23.70
C SER A 272 -12.74 -30.57 -23.85
#